data_AF-A0A2R7T0F8-F1
#
_entry.id   AF-A0A2R7T0F8-F1
#
_cell.length_a   1.000
_cell.length_b   1.000
_cell.length_c   1.000
_cell.angle_alpha   90.00
_cell.angle_beta   90.00
_cell.angle_gamma   90.00
#
_symmetry.space_group_name_H-M   'P 1'
#
loop_
_entity.id
_entity.type
_entity.pdbx_description
1 polymer ?
#
loop_
_entity_poly.entity_id
_entity_poly.type
_entity_poly.pdbx_seq_one_letter_code
_entity_poly.pdbx_strand_id
1 'polypeptide(L)' 'MDSLISAAARALATGAALQALKHVALRNDPPALALRGIAMAQLGEL' A
#
# COMPACT_ATOMS: atom_id res chain seq x y z
N MET A 1 11.30 12.40 4.40
CA MET A 1 10.05 11.62 4.55
C MET A 1 9.55 11.23 3.18
N ASP A 2 9.37 9.93 2.92
CA ASP A 2 8.97 9.43 1.60
C ASP A 2 7.44 9.56 1.45
N SER A 3 6.98 10.66 0.85
CA SER A 3 5.57 11.05 0.78
C SER A 3 4.67 9.98 0.14
N LEU A 4 5.22 9.13 -0.74
CA LEU A 4 4.48 8.05 -1.40
C LEU A 4 4.12 6.92 -0.43
N ILE A 5 5.01 6.57 0.50
CA ILE A 5 4.76 5.56 1.54
C ILE A 5 3.65 6.03 2.48
N SER A 6 3.68 7.31 2.88
CA SER A 6 2.66 7.89 3.75
C SER A 6 1.29 7.96 3.06
N ALA A 7 1.25 8.31 1.77
CA ALA A 7 0.03 8.30 0.97
C ALA A 7 -0.54 6.87 0.83
N ALA A 8 0.31 5.88 0.59
CA ALA A 8 -0.09 4.48 0.50
C ALA A 8 -0.65 3.95 1.83
N ALA A 9 -0.01 4.27 2.96
CA ALA A 9 -0.50 3.91 4.29
C ALA A 9 -1.86 4.55 4.59
N ARG A 10 -2.04 5.83 4.23
CA ARG A 10 -3.32 6.53 4.38
C ARG A 10 -4.42 5.88 3.52
N ALA A 11 -4.10 5.51 2.28
CA ALA A 11 -5.03 4.83 1.38
C ALA A 11 -5.46 3.45 1.92
N LEU A 12 -4.54 2.68 2.54
CA LEU A 12 -4.89 1.42 3.20
C LEU A 12 -5.81 1.61 4.41
N ALA A 13 -5.59 2.67 5.18
CA ALA A 13 -6.44 2.98 6.33
C ALA A 13 -7.88 3.35 5.91
N THR A 14 -8.07 3.86 4.68
CA THR A 14 -9.39 4.16 4.11
C THR A 14 -10.01 2.99 3.34
N GLY A 15 -9.40 1.80 3.36
CA GLY A 15 -9.85 0.63 2.59
C GLY A 15 -9.56 0.72 1.08
N ALA A 16 -8.76 1.70 0.65
CA ALA A 16 -8.39 1.91 -0.74
C ALA A 16 -7.10 1.16 -1.08
N ALA A 17 -7.10 -0.17 -0.90
CA ALA A 17 -5.96 -1.04 -1.13
C ALA A 17 -5.37 -0.91 -2.55
N LEU A 18 -6.22 -0.71 -3.56
CA LEU A 18 -5.79 -0.50 -4.95
C LEU A 18 -5.00 0.80 -5.14
N GLN A 19 -5.42 1.87 -4.44
CA GLN A 19 -4.68 3.14 -4.46
C GLN A 19 -3.34 3.00 -3.77
N ALA A 20 -3.27 2.29 -2.64
CA ALA A 20 -2.00 2.04 -1.96
C ALA A 20 -1.02 1.28 -2.88
N LEU A 21 -1.50 0.22 -3.54
CA LEU A 21 -0.74 -0.54 -4.52
C LEU A 21 -0.20 0.34 -5.64
N LYS A 22 -0.98 1.29 -6.18
CA LYS A 22 -0.48 2.20 -7.23
C LYS A 22 0.73 3.04 -6.80
N HIS A 23 0.81 3.42 -5.52
CA HIS A 23 1.93 4.21 -4.99
C HIS A 23 3.18 3.35 -4.71
N VAL A 24 3.01 2.07 -4.39
CA VAL A 24 4.10 1.15 -4.02
C VAL A 24 4.45 0.12 -5.10
N ALA A 25 3.64 -0.06 -6.15
CA ALA A 25 3.84 -1.09 -7.17
C ALA A 25 5.12 -0.90 -8.00
N LEU A 26 5.55 0.35 -8.17
CA LEU A 26 6.80 0.69 -8.85
C LEU A 26 8.02 0.66 -7.90
N ARG A 27 7.81 0.36 -6.61
CA ARG A 27 8.84 0.42 -5.58
C ARG A 27 9.08 -0.97 -4.99
N ASN A 28 10.34 -1.36 -4.91
CA ASN A 28 10.74 -2.63 -4.32
C ASN A 28 11.42 -2.43 -2.94
N ASP A 29 11.16 -1.29 -2.30
CA ASP A 29 11.67 -0.99 -0.98
C ASP A 29 11.01 -1.89 0.08
N PRO A 30 11.72 -2.27 1.17
CA PRO A 30 11.13 -3.04 2.26
C PRO A 30 9.80 -2.49 2.82
N PRO A 31 9.60 -1.17 3.05
CA PRO A 31 8.29 -0.64 3.46
C PRO A 31 7.22 -0.71 2.36
N ALA A 32 7.60 -0.60 1.08
CA ALA A 32 6.66 -0.75 -0.05
C ALA A 32 6.13 -2.19 -0.15
N LEU A 33 7.01 -3.18 0.09
CA LEU A 33 6.66 -4.60 0.15
C LEU A 33 5.70 -4.92 1.31
N ALA A 34 5.93 -4.36 2.49
CA ALA A 34 5.03 -4.52 3.64
C ALA A 34 3.62 -3.96 3.34
N LEU A 35 3.55 -2.73 2.80
CA LEU A 35 2.27 -2.11 2.44
C LEU A 35 1.56 -2.87 1.31
N ARG A 36 2.31 -3.42 0.35
CA ARG A 36 1.75 -4.27 -0.71
C ARG A 36 1.14 -5.56 -0.15
N GLY A 37 1.77 -6.19 0.84
CA GLY A 37 1.23 -7.36 1.53
C GLY A 37 -0.08 -7.03 2.28
N ILE A 38 -0.11 -5.91 2.98
CA ILE A 38 -1.33 -5.43 3.67
C ILE A 38 -2.45 -5.14 2.67
N ALA A 39 -2.13 -4.51 1.54
CA ALA A 39 -3.08 -4.24 0.47
C ALA A 39 -3.67 -5.53 -0.14
N MET A 40 -2.82 -6.53 -0.36
CA MET A 40 -3.24 -7.84 -0.89
C MET A 40 -4.11 -8.60 0.12
N ALA A 41 -3.80 -8.52 1.42
CA ALA A 41 -4.64 -9.09 2.48
C ALA A 41 -6.03 -8.46 2.50
N GLN A 42 -6.14 -7.13 2.38
CA GLN A 42 -7.44 -6.44 2.30
C GLN A 42 -8.27 -6.81 1.06
N LEU A 43 -7.61 -7.16 -0.06
CA LEU A 43 -8.29 -7.54 -1.31
C LEU A 43 -8.71 -9.01 -1.35
N GLY A 44 -8.02 -9.90 -0.62
CA GLY A 44 -8.33 -11.33 -0.56
C GLY A 44 -9.21 -11.74 0.63
N GLU A 45 -9.39 -10.84 1.60
CA GLU A 45 -10.30 -11.03 2.75
C GLU A 45 -11.74 -10.56 2.45
N LEU A 46 -11.97 -10.04 1.23
CA LEU A 46 -13.26 -9.60 0.69
C LEU A 46 -13.82 -10.64 -0.28
#